data_AF-A0A933IRX2-F1
#
_entry.id   AF-A0A933IRX2-F1
#
_cell.length_a   1.000
_cell.length_b   1.000
_cell.length_c   1.000
_cell.angle_alpha   90.00
_cell.angle_beta   90.00
_cell.angle_gamma   90.00
#
_symmetry.space_group_name_H-M   'P 1'
#
loop_
_entity.id
_entity.type
_entity.pdbx_description
1 polymer ?
#
loop_
_entity_poly.entity_id
_entity_poly.type
_entity_poly.pdbx_seq_one_letter_code
_entity_poly.pdbx_strand_id
1 'polypeptide(L)'
;MKTSIRSHRDGLCRLRPPDLSGERGVALVIVLLIVAILVSLVTHFTYGARVELALAGQTLDLMNADHLLLSGYQLGVQVLQRDSNEYDASTELWGRTDLLAAGVSMLSETGTVLGEITDEDAKINLNMLVDDLGKIQEYEEEQLRRLFDILELDQAPVETLFDWLDGDDLVRPGGAESLYYNREKPPYACANGPLETLNQLRLVKGWTHELLFGTDQKKGLMPFLTLHNDGRININTASAEVLRSLDDAIDGALALEIVSFRESEPFKTKRDLKNVPGMTDQLYARILSRITVQSNHFSIRIRAGQGTANVNLSAVVKRSGGLVAPVYWRLGS
;
A
#
# COMPACT_ATOMS: atom_id res chain seq x y z
N MET A 1 113.15 -58.73 12.75
CA MET A 1 114.30 -57.98 12.20
C MET A 1 113.90 -56.50 12.09
N LYS A 2 114.53 -55.64 12.91
CA LYS A 2 114.69 -54.17 12.78
C LYS A 2 113.45 -53.25 12.64
N THR A 3 113.11 -52.51 13.71
CA THR A 3 113.26 -51.03 13.95
C THR A 3 112.07 -50.18 13.47
N SER A 4 111.24 -49.61 14.34
CA SER A 4 111.39 -48.38 15.18
C SER A 4 111.27 -47.06 14.39
N ILE A 5 110.29 -46.20 14.74
CA ILE A 5 110.45 -44.83 15.30
C ILE A 5 109.16 -43.96 15.14
N ARG A 6 108.65 -43.51 16.31
CA ARG A 6 108.01 -42.23 16.73
C ARG A 6 106.88 -41.56 15.92
N SER A 7 105.81 -41.15 16.63
CA SER A 7 105.71 -39.79 17.21
C SER A 7 104.39 -39.58 17.97
N HIS A 8 104.48 -39.17 19.23
CA HIS A 8 103.41 -38.58 20.04
C HIS A 8 103.00 -37.20 19.49
N ARG A 9 101.72 -36.84 19.64
CA ARG A 9 101.26 -35.49 20.03
C ARG A 9 99.79 -35.48 20.47
N ASP A 10 99.63 -35.25 21.77
CA ASP A 10 98.71 -34.35 22.48
C ASP A 10 97.25 -34.18 22.05
N GLY A 11 96.40 -34.41 23.03
CA GLY A 11 94.96 -34.22 22.96
C GLY A 11 94.51 -32.76 22.89
N LEU A 12 93.40 -32.58 22.20
CA LEU A 12 92.48 -31.46 22.37
C LEU A 12 91.07 -32.06 22.46
N CYS A 13 90.52 -32.07 23.67
CA CYS A 13 89.11 -32.37 23.90
C CYS A 13 88.29 -31.20 23.33
N ARG A 14 87.75 -31.35 22.11
CA ARG A 14 86.82 -30.38 21.53
C ARG A 14 85.42 -30.67 22.06
N LEU A 15 84.89 -29.78 22.89
CA LEU A 15 83.46 -29.74 23.20
C LEU A 15 82.70 -29.59 21.86
N ARG A 16 81.87 -30.58 21.54
CA ARG A 16 80.99 -30.57 20.38
C ARG A 16 79.91 -29.51 20.64
N PRO A 17 79.74 -28.48 19.80
CA PRO A 17 78.61 -27.56 19.96
C PRO A 17 77.30 -28.33 19.80
N PRO A 18 76.22 -27.96 20.51
CA PRO A 18 74.92 -28.59 20.32
C PRO A 18 74.50 -28.45 18.86
N ASP A 19 74.07 -29.55 18.27
CA ASP A 19 73.63 -29.65 16.88
C ASP A 19 72.24 -28.97 16.74
N LEU A 20 72.22 -27.74 16.22
CA LEU A 20 70.99 -26.96 15.96
C LEU A 20 70.38 -27.24 14.57
N SER A 21 70.72 -28.35 13.92
CA SER A 21 70.25 -28.65 12.55
C SER A 21 68.80 -29.17 12.44
N GLY A 22 68.06 -29.23 13.56
CA GLY A 22 66.61 -29.51 13.60
C GLY A 22 65.69 -28.29 13.68
N GLU A 23 66.21 -27.08 13.95
CA GLU A 23 65.38 -25.90 14.23
C GLU A 23 64.94 -25.11 12.98
N ARG A 24 65.60 -25.31 11.83
CA ARG A 24 65.34 -24.54 10.60
C ARG A 24 64.05 -24.93 9.87
N GLY A 25 63.61 -26.20 9.96
CA GLY A 25 62.33 -26.65 9.41
C GLY A 25 61.13 -26.28 10.28
N VAL A 26 61.30 -26.34 11.59
CA VAL A 26 60.27 -26.00 12.58
C VAL A 26 59.97 -24.50 12.57
N ALA A 27 61.00 -23.65 12.46
CA ALA A 27 60.81 -22.20 12.35
C ALA A 27 59.96 -21.81 11.12
N LEU A 28 60.18 -22.45 9.96
CA LEU A 28 59.39 -22.18 8.75
C LEU A 28 57.93 -22.62 8.91
N VAL A 29 57.69 -23.78 9.53
CA VAL A 29 56.34 -24.28 9.80
C VAL A 29 55.59 -23.36 10.77
N ILE A 30 56.26 -22.90 11.82
CA ILE A 30 55.68 -21.94 12.78
C ILE A 30 55.37 -20.61 12.08
N VAL A 31 56.26 -20.10 11.23
CA VAL A 31 56.04 -18.87 10.46
C VAL A 31 54.84 -19.02 9.50
N LEU A 32 54.76 -20.13 8.76
CA LEU A 32 53.63 -20.39 7.86
C LEU A 32 52.31 -20.52 8.62
N LEU A 33 52.32 -21.15 9.80
CA LEU A 33 51.14 -21.25 10.66
C LEU A 33 50.70 -19.86 11.16
N ILE A 34 51.64 -19.04 11.63
CA ILE A 34 51.35 -17.67 12.08
C ILE A 34 50.79 -16.85 10.93
N VAL A 35 51.40 -16.92 9.73
CA VAL A 35 50.91 -16.23 8.53
C VAL A 35 49.51 -16.71 8.15
N ALA A 36 49.25 -18.01 8.15
CA ALA A 36 47.92 -18.56 7.84
C ALA A 36 46.85 -18.07 8.82
N ILE A 37 47.17 -18.02 10.13
CA ILE A 37 46.26 -17.50 11.15
C ILE A 37 46.03 -15.99 10.96
N LEU A 38 47.08 -15.21 10.66
CA LEU A 38 46.95 -13.78 10.40
C LEU A 38 46.10 -13.51 9.15
N VAL A 39 46.30 -14.24 8.06
CA VAL A 39 45.49 -14.10 6.84
C VAL A 39 44.03 -14.46 7.11
N SER A 40 43.77 -15.53 7.85
CA SER A 40 42.42 -15.93 8.26
C SER A 40 41.74 -14.83 9.11
N LEU A 41 42.46 -14.25 10.07
CA LEU A 41 41.95 -13.18 10.94
C LEU A 41 41.64 -11.92 10.14
N VAL A 42 42.56 -11.49 9.26
CA VAL A 42 42.37 -10.30 8.40
C VAL A 42 41.18 -10.51 7.47
N THR A 43 41.01 -11.71 6.92
CA THR A 43 39.89 -12.03 6.03
C THR A 43 38.56 -12.01 6.79
N HIS A 44 38.50 -12.61 7.98
CA HIS A 44 37.30 -12.59 8.82
C HIS A 44 36.91 -11.16 9.23
N PHE A 45 37.86 -10.36 9.70
CA PHE A 45 37.63 -8.95 10.05
C PHE A 45 37.17 -8.13 8.83
N THR A 46 37.81 -8.29 7.68
CA THR A 46 37.44 -7.56 6.46
C THR A 46 36.04 -7.95 5.98
N TYR A 47 35.68 -9.23 6.07
CA TYR A 47 34.33 -9.70 5.74
C TYR A 47 33.30 -9.11 6.70
N GLY A 48 33.54 -9.19 8.02
CA GLY A 48 32.66 -8.60 9.04
C GLY A 48 32.46 -7.10 8.83
N ALA A 49 33.54 -6.35 8.63
CA ALA A 49 33.48 -4.91 8.38
C ALA A 49 32.68 -4.56 7.11
N ARG A 50 32.80 -5.36 6.03
CA ARG A 50 31.99 -5.15 4.81
C ARG A 50 30.50 -5.39 5.05
N VAL A 51 30.16 -6.42 5.82
CA VAL A 51 28.77 -6.72 6.17
C VAL A 51 28.19 -5.60 7.03
N GLU A 52 28.91 -5.14 8.05
CA GLU A 52 28.47 -4.03 8.91
C GLU A 52 28.28 -2.73 8.12
N LEU A 53 29.21 -2.38 7.21
CA LEU A 53 29.06 -1.21 6.35
C LEU A 53 27.85 -1.32 5.42
N ALA A 54 27.57 -2.51 4.87
CA ALA A 54 26.40 -2.73 4.03
C ALA A 54 25.08 -2.56 4.84
N LEU A 55 25.02 -3.13 6.04
CA LEU A 55 23.86 -2.97 6.94
C LEU A 55 23.67 -1.53 7.40
N ALA A 56 24.75 -0.81 7.70
CA ALA A 56 24.71 0.60 8.04
C ALA A 56 24.18 1.44 6.87
N GLY A 57 24.63 1.15 5.64
CA GLY A 57 24.12 1.79 4.43
C GLY A 57 22.61 1.55 4.23
N GLN A 58 22.15 0.30 4.36
CA GLN A 58 20.73 -0.04 4.26
C GLN A 58 19.89 0.66 5.33
N THR A 59 20.39 0.77 6.56
CA THR A 59 19.70 1.46 7.65
C THR A 59 19.56 2.95 7.34
N LEU A 60 20.62 3.60 6.83
CA LEU A 60 20.57 4.99 6.42
C LEU A 60 19.61 5.21 5.24
N ASP A 61 19.65 4.34 4.23
CA ASP A 61 18.71 4.36 3.09
C ASP A 61 17.26 4.29 3.58
N LEU A 62 16.96 3.37 4.52
CA LEU A 62 15.62 3.22 5.08
C LEU A 62 15.17 4.46 5.86
N MET A 63 16.03 5.01 6.73
CA MET A 63 15.71 6.23 7.49
C MET A 63 15.42 7.42 6.56
N ASN A 64 16.21 7.57 5.50
CA ASN A 64 15.99 8.62 4.50
C ASN A 64 14.70 8.41 3.71
N ALA A 65 14.40 7.17 3.30
CA ALA A 65 13.16 6.82 2.62
C ALA A 65 11.93 7.10 3.51
N ASP A 66 11.99 6.77 4.81
CA ASP A 66 10.94 7.08 5.78
C ASP A 66 10.73 8.59 5.96
N HIS A 67 11.81 9.37 6.05
CA HIS A 67 11.71 10.83 6.12
C HIS A 67 11.05 11.43 4.87
N LEU A 68 11.40 10.91 3.68
CA LEU A 68 10.78 11.30 2.42
C LEU A 68 9.30 10.93 2.37
N LEU A 69 8.94 9.72 2.82
CA LEU A 69 7.57 9.24 2.92
C LEU A 69 6.71 10.17 3.79
N LEU A 70 7.19 10.47 5.00
CA LEU A 70 6.50 11.36 5.94
C LEU A 70 6.37 12.78 5.38
N SER A 71 7.40 13.28 4.71
CA SER A 71 7.38 14.60 4.07
C SER A 71 6.34 14.67 2.96
N GLY A 72 6.28 13.64 2.10
CA GLY A 72 5.27 13.53 1.05
C GLY A 72 3.85 13.47 1.60
N TYR A 73 3.63 12.71 2.68
CA TYR A 73 2.34 12.65 3.37
C TYR A 73 1.93 14.02 3.94
N GLN A 74 2.85 14.71 4.62
CA GLN A 74 2.59 16.04 5.19
C GLN A 74 2.30 17.09 4.10
N LEU A 75 2.98 17.02 2.95
CA LEU A 75 2.66 17.87 1.81
C LEU A 75 1.25 17.60 1.29
N GLY A 76 0.85 16.33 1.15
CA GLY A 76 -0.52 15.97 0.76
C GLY A 76 -1.58 16.52 1.73
N VAL A 77 -1.32 16.38 3.04
CA VAL A 77 -2.17 16.96 4.10
C VAL A 77 -2.26 18.49 3.97
N GLN A 78 -1.15 19.17 3.74
CA GLN A 78 -1.13 20.63 3.59
C GLN A 78 -1.88 21.12 2.35
N VAL A 79 -1.79 20.39 1.23
CA VAL A 79 -2.54 20.74 0.02
C VAL A 79 -4.05 20.65 0.29
N LEU A 80 -4.51 19.59 0.96
CA LEU A 80 -5.92 19.46 1.37
C LEU A 80 -6.35 20.51 2.40
N GLN A 81 -5.47 20.92 3.32
CA GLN A 81 -5.78 21.97 4.31
C GLN A 81 -5.87 23.38 3.69
N ARG A 82 -5.14 23.63 2.60
CA ARG A 82 -5.13 24.91 1.89
C ARG A 82 -6.24 25.04 0.88
N ASP A 83 -6.82 23.92 0.45
CA ASP A 83 -8.03 23.97 -0.34
C ASP A 83 -9.19 24.48 0.52
N SER A 84 -9.80 25.57 0.05
CA SER A 84 -10.78 26.36 0.79
C SER A 84 -12.00 26.70 -0.05
N ASN A 85 -12.13 26.11 -1.24
CA ASN A 85 -13.28 26.35 -2.09
C ASN A 85 -14.51 25.57 -1.53
N GLU A 86 -15.66 25.70 -2.21
CA GLU A 86 -16.88 25.00 -1.81
C GLU A 86 -17.17 23.74 -2.65
N TYR A 87 -16.18 23.20 -3.37
CA TYR A 87 -16.33 21.99 -4.20
C TYR A 87 -15.00 21.28 -4.44
N ASP A 88 -14.98 19.96 -4.41
CA ASP A 88 -13.78 19.18 -4.68
C ASP A 88 -13.83 18.59 -6.09
N ALA A 89 -12.81 18.87 -6.91
CA ALA A 89 -12.70 18.39 -8.29
C ALA A 89 -11.30 17.86 -8.62
N SER A 90 -11.22 16.92 -9.56
CA SER A 90 -9.95 16.31 -9.99
C SER A 90 -8.97 17.29 -10.64
N THR A 91 -9.45 18.46 -11.09
CA THR A 91 -8.64 19.52 -11.70
C THR A 91 -7.90 20.39 -10.68
N GLU A 92 -8.20 20.24 -9.40
CA GLU A 92 -7.57 20.98 -8.32
C GLU A 92 -6.16 20.49 -7.99
N LEU A 93 -5.41 21.29 -7.22
CA LEU A 93 -4.02 21.00 -6.87
C LEU A 93 -3.84 19.64 -6.18
N TRP A 94 -4.77 19.23 -5.32
CA TRP A 94 -4.70 17.93 -4.64
C TRP A 94 -4.85 16.77 -5.63
N GLY A 95 -5.63 16.92 -6.71
CA GLY A 95 -5.80 15.91 -7.76
C GLY A 95 -4.59 15.80 -8.71
N ARG A 96 -3.65 16.75 -8.64
CA ARG A 96 -2.45 16.83 -9.49
C ARG A 96 -1.27 16.04 -8.92
N THR A 97 -1.34 14.72 -9.10
CA THR A 97 -0.30 13.74 -8.70
C THR A 97 1.10 14.12 -9.21
N ASP A 98 1.18 14.68 -10.42
CA ASP A 98 2.43 15.14 -11.05
C ASP A 98 3.13 16.24 -10.24
N LEU A 99 2.35 17.21 -9.73
CA LEU A 99 2.87 18.34 -8.96
C LEU A 99 3.30 17.93 -7.55
N LEU A 100 2.57 17.01 -6.92
CA LEU A 100 2.96 16.44 -5.63
C LEU A 100 4.29 15.70 -5.73
N ALA A 101 4.46 14.83 -6.74
CA ALA A 101 5.70 14.11 -6.96
C ALA A 101 6.87 15.07 -7.23
N ALA A 102 6.67 16.12 -8.04
CA ALA A 102 7.68 17.13 -8.33
C ALA A 102 8.11 17.91 -7.05
N GLY A 103 7.14 18.36 -6.25
CA GLY A 103 7.42 19.10 -5.01
C GLY A 103 8.21 18.28 -3.99
N VAL A 104 7.92 16.97 -3.88
CA VAL A 104 8.64 16.08 -2.96
C VAL A 104 10.00 15.67 -3.51
N SER A 105 10.15 15.50 -4.82
CA SER A 105 11.43 15.18 -5.45
C SER A 105 12.47 16.29 -5.27
N MET A 106 12.04 17.54 -5.01
CA MET A 106 12.96 18.63 -4.62
C MET A 106 13.55 18.47 -3.21
N LEU A 107 13.01 17.58 -2.38
CA LEU A 107 13.47 17.36 -1.00
C LEU A 107 14.68 16.41 -0.91
N SER A 108 15.07 15.74 -2.00
CA SER A 108 16.26 14.89 -2.05
C SER A 108 16.93 14.92 -3.42
N GLU A 109 18.26 14.97 -3.45
CA GLU A 109 19.04 14.93 -4.70
C GLU A 109 19.06 13.52 -5.33
N THR A 110 18.79 12.47 -4.54
CA THR A 110 18.95 11.07 -4.96
C THR A 110 17.75 10.17 -4.64
N GLY A 111 16.82 10.67 -3.83
CA GLY A 111 15.60 9.96 -3.46
C GLY A 111 14.48 10.19 -4.48
N THR A 112 13.52 9.28 -4.48
CA THR A 112 12.32 9.39 -5.32
C THR A 112 11.08 9.36 -4.45
N VAL A 113 10.08 10.18 -4.78
CA VAL A 113 8.77 10.10 -4.15
C VAL A 113 7.67 10.23 -5.18
N LEU A 114 6.70 9.32 -5.09
CA LEU A 114 5.44 9.36 -5.82
C LEU A 114 4.31 9.52 -4.81
N GLY A 115 3.45 10.51 -5.03
CA GLY A 115 2.33 10.80 -4.14
C GLY A 115 1.05 10.99 -4.94
N GLU A 116 -0.02 10.32 -4.53
CA GLU A 116 -1.34 10.40 -5.14
C GLU A 116 -2.37 10.69 -4.05
N ILE A 117 -3.30 11.61 -4.34
CA ILE A 117 -4.47 11.87 -3.50
C ILE A 117 -5.71 11.49 -4.30
N THR A 118 -6.55 10.65 -3.72
CA THR A 118 -7.82 10.23 -4.35
C THR A 118 -8.99 10.61 -3.47
N ASP A 119 -10.06 11.06 -4.09
CA ASP A 119 -11.33 11.31 -3.41
C ASP A 119 -12.03 10.00 -3.05
N GLU A 120 -12.32 9.78 -1.77
CA GLU A 120 -13.07 8.61 -1.28
C GLU A 120 -14.59 8.85 -1.32
N ASP A 121 -15.05 10.10 -1.33
CA ASP A 121 -16.46 10.44 -1.49
C ASP A 121 -16.90 10.23 -2.96
N ALA A 122 -15.98 9.91 -3.87
CA ALA A 122 -16.23 9.51 -5.25
C ALA A 122 -16.68 8.04 -5.42
N LYS A 123 -16.73 7.27 -4.32
CA LYS A 123 -16.86 5.80 -4.31
C LYS A 123 -18.06 5.33 -3.50
N ILE A 124 -18.51 4.09 -3.72
CA ILE A 124 -19.60 3.47 -2.96
C ILE A 124 -19.07 2.99 -1.61
N ASN A 125 -19.73 3.39 -0.51
CA ASN A 125 -19.39 2.90 0.82
C ASN A 125 -20.13 1.59 1.15
N LEU A 126 -19.39 0.50 1.33
CA LEU A 126 -19.98 -0.81 1.66
C LEU A 126 -20.59 -0.86 3.07
N ASN A 127 -20.08 -0.07 4.01
CA ASN A 127 -20.65 -0.01 5.36
C ASN A 127 -21.98 0.75 5.41
N MET A 128 -22.42 1.34 4.29
CA MET A 128 -23.76 1.94 4.17
C MET A 128 -24.81 0.94 3.64
N LEU A 129 -24.43 -0.28 3.30
CA LEU A 129 -25.38 -1.31 2.84
C LEU A 129 -26.38 -1.73 3.93
N VAL A 130 -25.97 -1.61 5.19
CA VAL A 130 -26.79 -1.84 6.38
C VAL A 130 -26.82 -0.57 7.24
N ASP A 131 -27.92 -0.33 7.95
CA ASP A 131 -28.00 0.74 8.95
C ASP A 131 -27.39 0.30 10.29
N ASP A 132 -27.39 1.19 11.29
CA ASP A 132 -26.85 0.92 12.63
C ASP A 132 -27.58 -0.23 13.37
N LEU A 133 -28.75 -0.65 12.88
CA LEU A 133 -29.54 -1.77 13.41
C LEU A 133 -29.32 -3.06 12.59
N GLY A 134 -28.42 -3.05 11.61
CA GLY A 134 -28.16 -4.17 10.70
C GLY A 134 -29.23 -4.34 9.62
N LYS A 135 -30.14 -3.38 9.43
CA LYS A 135 -31.17 -3.46 8.41
C LYS A 135 -30.61 -3.02 7.06
N ILE A 136 -30.87 -3.81 6.02
CA ILE A 136 -30.48 -3.48 4.65
C ILE A 136 -31.10 -2.14 4.21
N GLN A 137 -30.24 -1.32 3.60
CA GLN A 137 -30.66 -0.10 2.93
C GLN A 137 -30.86 -0.37 1.44
N GLU A 138 -32.13 -0.41 1.00
CA GLU A 138 -32.54 -0.87 -0.33
C GLU A 138 -31.86 -0.08 -1.48
N TYR A 139 -31.68 1.23 -1.32
CA TYR A 139 -31.06 2.04 -2.35
C TYR A 139 -29.57 1.69 -2.55
N GLU A 140 -28.85 1.50 -1.46
CA GLU A 140 -27.43 1.18 -1.42
C GLU A 140 -27.19 -0.23 -1.97
N GLU A 141 -28.10 -1.18 -1.66
CA GLU A 141 -28.15 -2.49 -2.30
C GLU A 141 -28.30 -2.36 -3.82
N GLU A 142 -29.33 -1.65 -4.29
CA GLU A 142 -29.57 -1.51 -5.73
C GLU A 142 -28.42 -0.79 -6.43
N GLN A 143 -27.81 0.22 -5.79
CA GLN A 143 -26.65 0.92 -6.30
C GLN A 143 -25.46 -0.03 -6.48
N LEU A 144 -25.19 -0.90 -5.50
CA LEU A 144 -24.14 -1.90 -5.61
C LEU A 144 -24.44 -2.91 -6.73
N ARG A 145 -25.67 -3.42 -6.82
CA ARG A 145 -26.07 -4.35 -7.89
C ARG A 145 -25.92 -3.72 -9.27
N ARG A 146 -26.34 -2.46 -9.44
CA ARG A 146 -26.12 -1.70 -10.69
C ARG A 146 -24.63 -1.62 -11.01
N LEU A 147 -23.74 -1.38 -10.04
CA LEU A 147 -22.30 -1.38 -10.28
C LEU A 147 -21.79 -2.74 -10.78
N PHE A 148 -22.26 -3.85 -10.19
CA PHE A 148 -21.90 -5.19 -10.66
C PHE A 148 -22.34 -5.41 -12.12
N ASP A 149 -23.57 -5.00 -12.48
CA ASP A 149 -24.07 -5.09 -13.86
C ASP A 149 -23.25 -4.24 -14.84
N ILE A 150 -22.93 -3.00 -14.43
CA ILE A 150 -22.13 -2.06 -15.21
C ILE A 150 -20.73 -2.62 -15.52
N LEU A 151 -20.16 -3.38 -14.58
CA LEU A 151 -18.86 -4.03 -14.70
C LEU A 151 -18.93 -5.44 -15.30
N GLU A 152 -20.13 -5.93 -15.64
CA GLU A 152 -20.38 -7.27 -16.15
C GLU A 152 -19.83 -8.37 -15.23
N LEU A 153 -20.08 -8.23 -13.93
CA LEU A 153 -19.66 -9.14 -12.86
C LEU A 153 -20.83 -9.99 -12.36
N ASP A 154 -20.52 -11.18 -11.83
CA ASP A 154 -21.52 -12.04 -11.20
C ASP A 154 -21.98 -11.43 -9.86
N GLN A 155 -23.29 -11.23 -9.71
CA GLN A 155 -23.91 -10.68 -8.51
C GLN A 155 -24.11 -11.71 -7.39
N ALA A 156 -23.90 -13.00 -7.63
CA ALA A 156 -24.09 -14.03 -6.60
C ALA A 156 -23.37 -13.75 -5.26
N PRO A 157 -22.15 -13.15 -5.23
CA PRO A 157 -21.47 -12.78 -3.98
C PRO A 157 -22.05 -11.58 -3.23
N VAL A 158 -23.07 -10.89 -3.76
CA VAL A 158 -23.69 -9.76 -3.06
C VAL A 158 -24.45 -10.23 -1.82
N GLU A 159 -25.15 -11.38 -1.89
CA GLU A 159 -25.88 -11.95 -0.75
C GLU A 159 -24.97 -12.29 0.42
N THR A 160 -23.77 -12.80 0.13
CA THR A 160 -22.79 -13.17 1.17
C THR A 160 -22.15 -11.95 1.83
N LEU A 161 -22.14 -10.79 1.16
CA LEU A 161 -21.73 -9.54 1.78
C LEU A 161 -22.79 -9.03 2.75
N PHE A 162 -24.08 -9.21 2.46
CA PHE A 162 -25.13 -8.82 3.39
C PHE A 162 -25.08 -9.63 4.69
N ASP A 163 -25.00 -10.96 4.59
CA ASP A 163 -24.80 -11.87 5.75
C ASP A 163 -23.47 -11.57 6.49
N TRP A 164 -22.48 -10.98 5.82
CA TRP A 164 -21.25 -10.59 6.49
C TRP A 164 -21.41 -9.33 7.35
N LEU A 165 -22.32 -8.44 6.95
CA LEU A 165 -22.46 -7.09 7.49
C LEU A 165 -23.57 -6.97 8.54
N ASP A 166 -24.64 -7.75 8.42
CA ASP A 166 -25.75 -7.68 9.36
C ASP A 166 -25.42 -8.34 10.71
N GLY A 167 -26.17 -7.99 11.75
CA GLY A 167 -25.84 -8.35 13.12
C GLY A 167 -26.38 -9.72 13.57
N ASP A 168 -27.03 -10.47 12.69
CA ASP A 168 -27.66 -11.74 13.04
C ASP A 168 -26.89 -12.95 12.44
N ASP A 169 -27.47 -14.15 12.45
CA ASP A 169 -26.85 -15.38 11.93
C ASP A 169 -27.83 -16.09 10.96
N LEU A 170 -28.77 -15.35 10.37
CA LEU A 170 -29.82 -15.86 9.49
C LEU A 170 -29.34 -15.87 8.04
N VAL A 171 -28.94 -17.05 7.58
CA VAL A 171 -28.47 -17.24 6.20
C VAL A 171 -29.55 -16.87 5.17
N ARG A 172 -29.25 -15.89 4.32
CA ARG A 172 -30.10 -15.50 3.19
C ARG A 172 -30.04 -16.52 2.04
N PRO A 173 -31.02 -16.52 1.12
CA PRO A 173 -30.91 -17.29 -0.12
C PRO A 173 -29.64 -16.93 -0.90
N GLY A 174 -28.68 -17.87 -0.97
CA GLY A 174 -27.37 -17.64 -1.61
C GLY A 174 -26.28 -17.08 -0.70
N GLY A 175 -26.63 -16.70 0.53
CA GLY A 175 -25.73 -16.14 1.53
C GLY A 175 -24.83 -17.16 2.24
N ALA A 176 -24.14 -16.69 3.29
CA ALA A 176 -23.24 -17.47 4.12
C ALA A 176 -22.96 -16.76 5.45
N GLU A 177 -23.18 -17.49 6.54
CA GLU A 177 -23.02 -17.01 7.92
C GLU A 177 -21.95 -17.78 8.71
N SER A 178 -21.90 -17.57 10.02
CA SER A 178 -21.07 -18.31 10.98
C SER A 178 -20.93 -19.82 10.72
N LEU A 179 -22.01 -20.52 10.35
CA LEU A 179 -21.96 -21.96 10.07
C LEU A 179 -21.07 -22.32 8.87
N TYR A 180 -21.01 -21.45 7.86
CA TYR A 180 -20.17 -21.61 6.69
C TYR A 180 -18.70 -21.34 7.05
N TYR A 181 -18.41 -20.17 7.62
CA TYR A 181 -17.04 -19.72 7.89
C TYR A 181 -16.32 -20.56 8.96
N ASN A 182 -17.05 -21.10 9.95
CA ASN A 182 -16.48 -22.02 10.95
C ASN A 182 -16.07 -23.38 10.38
N ARG A 183 -16.44 -23.71 9.13
CA ARG A 183 -16.05 -24.96 8.45
C ARG A 183 -14.90 -24.77 7.45
N GLU A 184 -14.50 -23.53 7.20
CA GLU A 184 -13.35 -23.21 6.37
C GLU A 184 -12.04 -23.71 7.00
N LYS A 185 -10.97 -23.73 6.21
CA LYS A 185 -9.65 -24.21 6.65
C LYS A 185 -8.58 -23.14 6.38
N PRO A 186 -8.08 -22.44 7.43
CA PRO A 186 -8.50 -22.50 8.82
C PRO A 186 -9.91 -21.93 9.04
N PRO A 187 -10.64 -22.33 10.09
CA PRO A 187 -11.93 -21.75 10.41
C PRO A 187 -11.77 -20.33 10.94
N TYR A 188 -12.73 -19.47 10.64
CA TYR A 188 -12.80 -18.09 11.13
C TYR A 188 -14.26 -17.69 11.38
N ALA A 189 -14.44 -16.64 12.19
CA ALA A 189 -15.75 -16.10 12.49
C ALA A 189 -16.25 -15.20 11.36
N CYS A 190 -17.57 -15.20 11.14
CA CYS A 190 -18.23 -14.12 10.42
C CYS A 190 -18.09 -12.82 11.23
N ALA A 191 -18.01 -11.67 10.55
CA ALA A 191 -17.84 -10.40 11.25
C ALA A 191 -19.11 -9.92 11.95
N ASN A 192 -20.28 -10.19 11.34
CA ASN A 192 -21.61 -9.74 11.76
C ASN A 192 -21.62 -8.25 12.13
N GLY A 193 -21.06 -7.43 11.24
CA GLY A 193 -20.83 -6.01 11.49
C GLY A 193 -20.05 -5.31 10.38
N PRO A 194 -19.76 -4.00 10.55
CA PRO A 194 -19.12 -3.21 9.52
C PRO A 194 -17.73 -3.74 9.18
N LEU A 195 -17.35 -3.60 7.91
CA LEU A 195 -15.99 -3.86 7.46
C LEU A 195 -15.04 -2.84 8.10
N GLU A 196 -13.96 -3.35 8.68
CA GLU A 196 -12.84 -2.55 9.18
C GLU A 196 -11.86 -2.20 8.05
N THR A 197 -11.71 -3.10 7.07
CA THR A 197 -10.86 -2.88 5.89
C THR A 197 -11.44 -3.54 4.65
N LEU A 198 -11.22 -2.95 3.47
CA LEU A 198 -11.65 -3.58 2.20
C LEU A 198 -11.00 -4.96 1.95
N ASN A 199 -9.86 -5.25 2.58
CA ASN A 199 -9.22 -6.57 2.46
C ASN A 199 -10.04 -7.70 3.09
N GLN A 200 -10.94 -7.40 4.04
CA GLN A 200 -11.86 -8.38 4.62
C GLN A 200 -12.81 -8.97 3.57
N LEU A 201 -13.05 -8.27 2.45
CA LEU A 201 -13.83 -8.83 1.35
C LEU A 201 -13.26 -10.16 0.86
N ARG A 202 -11.94 -10.39 0.95
CA ARG A 202 -11.32 -11.69 0.58
C ARG A 202 -11.70 -12.85 1.51
N LEU A 203 -12.28 -12.57 2.68
CA LEU A 203 -12.81 -13.56 3.61
C LEU A 203 -14.29 -13.86 3.34
N VAL A 204 -14.98 -12.98 2.61
CA VAL A 204 -16.40 -13.17 2.28
C VAL A 204 -16.50 -14.22 1.17
N LYS A 205 -17.42 -15.17 1.34
CA LYS A 205 -17.63 -16.24 0.36
C LYS A 205 -17.95 -15.66 -1.02
N GLY A 206 -17.23 -16.08 -2.06
CA GLY A 206 -17.47 -15.67 -3.45
C GLY A 206 -16.73 -14.40 -3.88
N TRP A 207 -16.10 -13.68 -2.95
CA TRP A 207 -15.34 -12.46 -3.26
C TRP A 207 -13.88 -12.80 -3.65
N THR A 208 -13.72 -13.19 -4.91
CA THR A 208 -12.44 -13.65 -5.46
C THR A 208 -11.47 -12.49 -5.73
N HIS A 209 -10.19 -12.84 -5.91
CA HIS A 209 -9.19 -11.86 -6.34
C HIS A 209 -9.57 -11.22 -7.69
N GLU A 210 -10.09 -12.01 -8.63
CA GLU A 210 -10.55 -11.53 -9.94
C GLU A 210 -11.71 -10.55 -9.82
N LEU A 211 -12.70 -10.83 -8.96
CA LEU A 211 -13.82 -9.91 -8.73
C LEU A 211 -13.36 -8.57 -8.15
N LEU A 212 -12.44 -8.62 -7.18
CA LEU A 212 -11.95 -7.44 -6.47
C LEU A 212 -10.97 -6.61 -7.30
N PHE A 213 -10.00 -7.25 -7.94
CA PHE A 213 -8.87 -6.58 -8.61
C PHE A 213 -8.96 -6.58 -10.13
N GLY A 214 -9.86 -7.38 -10.71
CA GLY A 214 -10.05 -7.51 -12.14
C GLY A 214 -9.08 -8.48 -12.80
N THR A 215 -9.09 -8.46 -14.12
CA THR A 215 -8.16 -9.15 -15.01
C THR A 215 -7.62 -8.15 -16.04
N ASP A 216 -6.78 -8.61 -16.97
CA ASP A 216 -6.36 -7.80 -18.12
C ASP A 216 -7.54 -7.31 -18.99
N GLN A 217 -8.70 -7.95 -18.88
CA GLN A 217 -9.87 -7.72 -19.74
C GLN A 217 -11.03 -7.03 -19.00
N LYS A 218 -11.15 -7.22 -17.69
CA LYS A 218 -12.25 -6.71 -16.88
C LYS A 218 -11.74 -5.91 -15.69
N LYS A 219 -12.39 -4.78 -15.40
CA LYS A 219 -12.11 -3.99 -14.20
C LYS A 219 -12.61 -4.72 -12.95
N GLY A 220 -11.84 -4.69 -11.88
CA GLY A 220 -12.29 -5.15 -10.57
C GLY A 220 -13.08 -4.10 -9.81
N LEU A 221 -13.70 -4.49 -8.70
CA LEU A 221 -14.51 -3.61 -7.85
C LEU A 221 -13.70 -2.60 -7.02
N MET A 222 -12.47 -2.94 -6.63
CA MET A 222 -11.68 -2.17 -5.66
C MET A 222 -11.56 -0.65 -5.95
N PRO A 223 -11.43 -0.19 -7.21
CA PRO A 223 -11.37 1.26 -7.49
C PRO A 223 -12.64 2.03 -7.15
N PHE A 224 -13.79 1.35 -7.05
CA PHE A 224 -15.12 1.95 -6.92
C PHE A 224 -15.69 1.90 -5.50
N LEU A 225 -14.95 1.27 -4.56
CA LEU A 225 -15.42 0.97 -3.22
C LEU A 225 -14.63 1.72 -2.15
N THR A 226 -15.30 2.07 -1.07
CA THR A 226 -14.71 2.65 0.15
C THR A 226 -15.45 2.16 1.39
N LEU A 227 -14.96 2.57 2.57
CA LEU A 227 -15.58 2.32 3.88
C LEU A 227 -15.84 3.60 4.68
N HIS A 228 -15.42 4.77 4.17
CA HIS A 228 -15.19 5.94 5.02
C HIS A 228 -16.13 7.13 4.79
N ASN A 229 -16.86 7.17 3.67
CA ASN A 229 -17.73 8.30 3.33
C ASN A 229 -19.15 8.18 3.93
N ASP A 230 -20.00 9.18 3.72
CA ASP A 230 -21.37 9.21 4.26
C ASP A 230 -22.45 8.67 3.31
N GLY A 231 -22.03 7.98 2.24
CA GLY A 231 -22.89 7.43 1.20
C GLY A 231 -23.23 8.40 0.07
N ARG A 232 -22.90 9.69 0.18
CA ARG A 232 -23.07 10.64 -0.94
C ARG A 232 -21.88 10.57 -1.89
N ILE A 233 -22.18 10.63 -3.18
CA ILE A 233 -21.18 10.55 -4.25
C ILE A 233 -20.78 11.95 -4.72
N ASN A 234 -19.48 12.26 -4.69
CA ASN A 234 -18.95 13.48 -5.29
C ASN A 234 -18.99 13.37 -6.83
N ILE A 235 -19.89 14.13 -7.46
CA ILE A 235 -20.10 14.11 -8.91
C ILE A 235 -18.96 14.75 -9.70
N ASN A 236 -18.06 15.48 -9.06
CA ASN A 236 -16.90 16.08 -9.71
C ASN A 236 -15.73 15.10 -9.91
N THR A 237 -15.74 13.99 -9.18
CA THR A 237 -14.60 13.06 -9.10
C THR A 237 -14.99 11.60 -9.35
N ALA A 238 -16.26 11.25 -9.13
CA ALA A 238 -16.80 9.91 -9.38
C ALA A 238 -16.53 9.41 -10.80
N SER A 239 -16.18 8.15 -10.94
CA SER A 239 -16.04 7.49 -12.25
C SER A 239 -17.38 7.41 -12.98
N ALA A 240 -17.35 7.22 -14.30
CA ALA A 240 -18.57 7.02 -15.08
C ALA A 240 -19.37 5.80 -14.57
N GLU A 241 -18.69 4.75 -14.11
CA GLU A 241 -19.31 3.55 -13.55
C GLU A 241 -20.06 3.84 -12.25
N VAL A 242 -19.49 4.64 -11.34
CA VAL A 242 -20.16 5.05 -10.10
C VAL A 242 -21.30 6.04 -10.38
N LEU A 243 -21.15 6.91 -11.39
CA LEU A 243 -22.24 7.80 -11.79
C LEU A 243 -23.43 7.01 -12.35
N ARG A 244 -23.18 6.01 -13.19
CA ARG A 244 -24.22 5.11 -13.73
C ARG A 244 -24.90 4.28 -12.64
N SER A 245 -24.21 3.99 -11.54
CA SER A 245 -24.82 3.20 -10.46
C SER A 245 -25.81 4.00 -9.60
N LEU A 246 -25.79 5.34 -9.66
CA LEU A 246 -26.68 6.20 -8.86
C LEU A 246 -28.17 6.00 -9.17
N ASP A 247 -28.51 5.72 -10.43
CA ASP A 247 -29.90 5.57 -10.90
C ASP A 247 -29.91 4.85 -12.26
N ASP A 248 -30.93 4.02 -12.51
CA ASP A 248 -31.06 3.22 -13.73
C ASP A 248 -31.22 4.06 -15.00
N ALA A 249 -31.70 5.30 -14.87
CA ALA A 249 -31.82 6.23 -15.99
C ALA A 249 -30.50 6.95 -16.34
N ILE A 250 -29.43 6.77 -15.57
CA ILE A 250 -28.09 7.27 -15.92
C ILE A 250 -27.39 6.24 -16.79
N ASP A 251 -27.67 6.32 -18.09
CA ASP A 251 -27.00 5.47 -19.07
C ASP A 251 -25.53 5.90 -19.30
N GLY A 252 -24.83 5.12 -20.13
CA GLY A 252 -23.43 5.40 -20.45
C GLY A 252 -23.23 6.74 -21.16
N ALA A 253 -24.19 7.20 -21.95
CA ALA A 253 -24.09 8.47 -22.67
C ALA A 253 -24.21 9.65 -21.70
N LEU A 254 -25.21 9.63 -20.82
CA LEU A 254 -25.40 10.66 -19.80
C LEU A 254 -24.22 10.69 -18.82
N ALA A 255 -23.71 9.55 -18.39
CA ALA A 255 -22.55 9.52 -17.49
C ALA A 255 -21.29 10.13 -18.14
N LEU A 256 -21.03 9.82 -19.42
CA LEU A 256 -19.93 10.44 -20.17
C LEU A 256 -20.15 11.94 -20.36
N GLU A 257 -21.40 12.37 -20.58
CA GLU A 257 -21.73 13.79 -20.69
C GLU A 257 -21.48 14.53 -19.36
N ILE A 258 -21.83 13.93 -18.22
CA ILE A 258 -21.50 14.48 -16.89
C ILE A 258 -19.98 14.63 -16.72
N VAL A 259 -19.21 13.60 -17.08
CA VAL A 259 -17.73 13.62 -17.00
C VAL A 259 -17.14 14.70 -17.92
N SER A 260 -17.61 14.78 -19.17
CA SER A 260 -17.17 15.79 -20.14
C SER A 260 -17.49 17.21 -19.67
N PHE A 261 -18.69 17.43 -19.13
CA PHE A 261 -19.13 18.72 -18.62
C PHE A 261 -18.19 19.23 -17.52
N ARG A 262 -17.91 18.40 -16.50
CA ARG A 262 -17.08 18.78 -15.35
C ARG A 262 -15.60 18.97 -15.67
N GLU A 263 -15.09 18.37 -16.75
CA GLU A 263 -13.72 18.61 -17.22
C GLU A 263 -13.54 20.04 -17.73
N SER A 264 -14.61 20.63 -18.29
CA SER A 264 -14.60 22.02 -18.74
C SER A 264 -14.89 23.01 -17.61
N GLU A 265 -15.92 22.75 -16.81
CA GLU A 265 -16.28 23.54 -15.63
C GLU A 265 -16.79 22.61 -14.53
N PRO A 266 -16.04 22.43 -13.42
CA PRO A 266 -16.50 21.65 -12.28
C PRO A 266 -17.82 22.18 -11.70
N PHE A 267 -18.66 21.26 -11.22
CA PHE A 267 -19.89 21.59 -10.53
C PHE A 267 -19.58 22.25 -9.19
N LYS A 268 -19.98 23.51 -9.01
CA LYS A 268 -19.80 24.26 -7.76
C LYS A 268 -20.93 23.99 -6.79
N THR A 269 -22.09 23.64 -7.33
CA THR A 269 -23.28 23.25 -6.56
C THR A 269 -23.92 22.03 -7.19
N LYS A 270 -24.67 21.27 -6.39
CA LYS A 270 -25.45 20.13 -6.90
C LYS A 270 -26.41 20.55 -8.02
N ARG A 271 -26.94 21.77 -7.98
CA ARG A 271 -27.89 22.30 -8.98
C ARG A 271 -27.28 22.40 -10.37
N ASP A 272 -25.96 22.60 -10.46
CA ASP A 272 -25.25 22.77 -11.72
C ASP A 272 -25.36 21.51 -12.60
N LEU A 273 -25.60 20.34 -12.00
CA LEU A 273 -25.87 19.09 -12.70
C LEU A 273 -27.06 19.18 -13.66
N LYS A 274 -28.04 20.06 -13.41
CA LYS A 274 -29.18 20.30 -14.32
C LYS A 274 -28.78 20.92 -15.66
N ASN A 275 -27.59 21.52 -15.73
CA ASN A 275 -27.09 22.13 -16.96
C ASN A 275 -26.48 21.09 -17.91
N VAL A 276 -26.29 19.85 -17.44
CA VAL A 276 -25.77 18.75 -18.27
C VAL A 276 -26.84 18.32 -19.28
N PRO A 277 -26.52 18.30 -20.59
CA PRO A 277 -27.42 17.77 -21.60
C PRO A 277 -27.89 16.35 -21.27
N GLY A 278 -29.21 16.11 -21.35
CA GLY A 278 -29.82 14.82 -21.00
C GLY A 278 -30.20 14.67 -19.52
N MET A 279 -29.75 15.55 -18.63
CA MET A 279 -30.22 15.56 -17.24
C MET A 279 -31.65 16.08 -17.16
N THR A 280 -32.59 15.23 -16.68
CA THR A 280 -33.99 15.62 -16.48
C THR A 280 -34.25 16.06 -15.04
N ASP A 281 -35.26 16.92 -14.84
CA ASP A 281 -35.66 17.34 -13.49
C ASP A 281 -36.11 16.18 -12.59
N GLN A 282 -36.73 15.15 -13.19
CA GLN A 282 -37.18 13.95 -12.48
C GLN A 282 -35.99 13.12 -12.00
N LEU A 283 -35.03 12.84 -12.88
CA LEU A 283 -33.82 12.11 -12.52
C LEU A 283 -33.01 12.88 -11.46
N TYR A 284 -32.79 14.18 -11.68
CA TYR A 284 -32.12 15.04 -10.71
C TYR A 284 -32.75 14.95 -9.32
N ALA A 285 -34.09 14.99 -9.23
CA ALA A 285 -34.79 14.93 -7.96
C ALA A 285 -34.58 13.59 -7.23
N ARG A 286 -34.47 12.46 -7.95
CA ARG A 286 -34.22 11.13 -7.35
C ARG A 286 -32.82 11.02 -6.73
N ILE A 287 -31.82 11.59 -7.40
CA ILE A 287 -30.41 11.47 -6.97
C ILE A 287 -29.93 12.62 -6.07
N LEU A 288 -30.71 13.70 -5.90
CA LEU A 288 -30.29 14.92 -5.21
C LEU A 288 -29.77 14.72 -3.78
N SER A 289 -30.35 13.76 -3.04
CA SER A 289 -29.92 13.40 -1.68
C SER A 289 -28.68 12.52 -1.65
N ARG A 290 -28.32 11.91 -2.79
CA ARG A 290 -27.27 10.90 -2.95
C ARG A 290 -25.98 11.46 -3.54
N ILE A 291 -25.99 12.72 -3.95
CA ILE A 291 -24.84 13.39 -4.55
C ILE A 291 -24.33 14.54 -3.68
N THR A 292 -23.05 14.84 -3.84
CA THR A 292 -22.34 16.00 -3.28
C THR A 292 -21.42 16.58 -4.35
N VAL A 293 -20.94 17.80 -4.13
CA VAL A 293 -19.84 18.41 -4.89
C VAL A 293 -18.61 18.64 -4.03
N GLN A 294 -18.72 18.38 -2.72
CA GLN A 294 -17.66 18.51 -1.72
C GLN A 294 -17.33 17.13 -1.16
N SER A 295 -16.06 16.96 -0.83
CA SER A 295 -15.49 15.76 -0.25
C SER A 295 -14.88 16.03 1.12
N ASN A 296 -15.12 15.09 2.03
CA ASN A 296 -14.56 15.07 3.36
C ASN A 296 -13.55 13.94 3.54
N HIS A 297 -13.53 12.92 2.70
CA HIS A 297 -12.60 11.80 2.83
C HIS A 297 -11.71 11.68 1.61
N PHE A 298 -10.40 11.54 1.87
CA PHE A 298 -9.40 11.41 0.83
C PHE A 298 -8.43 10.28 1.19
N SER A 299 -7.97 9.52 0.21
CA SER A 299 -6.82 8.64 0.38
C SER A 299 -5.55 9.37 -0.06
N ILE A 300 -4.50 9.27 0.73
CA ILE A 300 -3.16 9.74 0.42
C ILE A 300 -2.28 8.50 0.32
N ARG A 301 -1.75 8.25 -0.87
CA ARG A 301 -0.83 7.14 -1.15
C ARG A 301 0.54 7.70 -1.50
N ILE A 302 1.53 7.40 -0.67
CA ILE A 302 2.92 7.82 -0.88
C ILE A 302 3.80 6.59 -1.05
N ARG A 303 4.70 6.62 -2.04
CA ARG A 303 5.80 5.68 -2.19
C ARG A 303 7.09 6.47 -2.23
N ALA A 304 8.03 6.13 -1.35
CA ALA A 304 9.34 6.77 -1.28
C ALA A 304 10.44 5.73 -1.45
N GLY A 305 11.50 6.10 -2.17
CA GLY A 305 12.65 5.24 -2.42
C GLY A 305 13.97 6.00 -2.22
N GLN A 306 14.93 5.34 -1.59
CA GLN A 306 16.30 5.83 -1.42
C GLN A 306 17.27 4.65 -1.53
N GLY A 307 18.22 4.73 -2.47
CA GLY A 307 19.16 3.63 -2.72
C GLY A 307 18.43 2.33 -3.04
N THR A 308 18.51 1.34 -2.13
CA THR A 308 17.76 0.06 -2.25
C THR A 308 16.50 -0.02 -1.41
N ALA A 309 16.28 0.94 -0.50
CA ALA A 309 15.10 0.98 0.35
C ALA A 309 13.91 1.56 -0.41
N ASN A 310 12.76 0.91 -0.27
CA ASN A 310 11.47 1.40 -0.73
C ASN A 310 10.47 1.25 0.41
N VAL A 311 9.69 2.30 0.65
CA VAL A 311 8.65 2.31 1.68
C VAL A 311 7.38 2.90 1.10
N ASN A 312 6.24 2.44 1.59
CA ASN A 312 4.95 2.93 1.13
C ASN A 312 3.98 3.18 2.30
N LEU A 313 3.13 4.19 2.12
CA LEU A 313 2.08 4.59 3.04
C LEU A 313 0.78 4.70 2.26
N SER A 314 -0.28 4.12 2.79
CA SER A 314 -1.65 4.40 2.37
C SER A 314 -2.43 4.85 3.59
N ALA A 315 -2.96 6.06 3.54
CA ALA A 315 -3.76 6.64 4.61
C ALA A 315 -5.07 7.17 4.06
N VAL A 316 -6.18 6.94 4.76
CA VAL A 316 -7.43 7.65 4.54
C VAL A 316 -7.51 8.74 5.59
N VAL A 317 -7.75 9.97 5.14
CA VAL A 317 -7.87 11.16 5.97
C VAL A 317 -9.26 11.75 5.86
N LYS A 318 -9.73 12.35 6.96
CA LYS A 318 -10.96 13.12 7.02
C LYS A 318 -10.63 14.61 7.15
N ARG A 319 -11.16 15.41 6.23
CA ARG A 319 -11.12 16.87 6.25
C ARG A 319 -12.37 17.40 6.95
N SER A 320 -12.19 18.21 7.98
CA SER A 320 -13.30 18.84 8.72
C SER A 320 -12.83 20.12 9.40
N GLY A 321 -13.43 21.26 9.04
CA GLY A 321 -13.13 22.56 9.66
C GLY A 321 -11.67 23.01 9.49
N GLY A 322 -11.08 22.75 8.31
CA GLY A 322 -9.66 23.07 8.02
C GLY A 322 -8.65 22.13 8.66
N LEU A 323 -9.10 21.15 9.46
CA LEU A 323 -8.26 20.07 9.97
C LEU A 323 -8.35 18.87 9.04
N VAL A 324 -7.22 18.19 8.86
CA VAL A 324 -7.12 16.94 8.10
C VAL A 324 -6.51 15.92 9.04
N ALA A 325 -7.28 14.89 9.41
CA ALA A 325 -6.88 13.87 10.38
C ALA A 325 -6.96 12.47 9.77
N PRO A 326 -5.97 11.59 10.01
CA PRO A 326 -6.03 10.21 9.54
C PRO A 326 -7.15 9.45 10.28
N VAL A 327 -7.97 8.73 9.54
CA VAL A 327 -8.98 7.79 10.07
C VAL A 327 -8.54 6.34 9.94
N TYR A 328 -7.70 6.05 8.94
CA TYR A 328 -7.09 4.74 8.73
C TYR A 328 -5.72 4.95 8.08
N TRP A 329 -4.73 4.13 8.43
CA TRP A 329 -3.44 4.13 7.75
C TRP A 329 -2.77 2.77 7.83
N ARG A 330 -1.94 2.49 6.83
CA ARG A 330 -1.10 1.30 6.76
C ARG A 330 0.23 1.66 6.15
N LEU A 331 1.30 1.24 6.80
CA LEU A 331 2.63 1.16 6.21
C LEU A 331 2.79 -0.18 5.50
N GLY A 332 3.29 -0.14 4.28
CA GLY A 332 3.81 -1.31 3.60
C GLY A 332 5.32 -1.20 3.45
N SER A 333 5.95 -2.37 3.51
CA SER A 333 7.33 -2.59 3.08
C SER A 333 7.34 -3.12 1.65
#